data_AF-A0A419AAB5-F1
#
_entry.id   AF-A0A419AAB5-F1
#
_cell.length_a   1.000
_cell.length_b   1.000
_cell.length_c   1.000
_cell.angle_alpha   90.00
_cell.angle_beta   90.00
_cell.angle_gamma   90.00
#
_symmetry.space_group_name_H-M   'P 1'
#
loop_
_entity.id
_entity.type
_entity.pdbx_description
1 polymer ?
#
loop_
_entity_poly.entity_id
_entity_poly.type
_entity_poly.pdbx_seq_one_letter_code
_entity_poly.pdbx_strand_id
1 'polypeptide(L)'
;GTNIGAEVVRGVLGTVSLEFLIGADPDIYLATGGAHLGDRSGLVLGSEIPADTAAASFRGLLGAPGFSSLRAVEEGRAAGIWHLFNDTPVHIALIEYLARSFHPDLFADLDPAETLAEIDRRFLPVSVPGTWWVGPDE
;
A
#
# COMPACT_ATOMS: atom_id res chain seq x y z
N GLY A 1 10.86 -7.72 5.13
CA GLY A 1 11.39 -6.35 5.08
C GLY A 1 11.74 -5.85 6.46
N THR A 2 12.45 -4.72 6.54
CA THR A 2 12.82 -4.03 7.80
C THR A 2 12.01 -2.74 7.90
N ASN A 3 11.25 -2.56 8.99
CA ASN A 3 10.45 -1.35 9.20
C ASN A 3 11.28 -0.27 9.90
N ILE A 4 11.65 0.79 9.17
CA ILE A 4 12.43 1.92 9.70
C ILE A 4 11.74 2.65 10.86
N GLY A 5 10.41 2.59 10.96
CA GLY A 5 9.65 3.22 12.04
C GLY A 5 9.77 2.48 13.37
N ALA A 6 10.17 1.20 13.37
CA ALA A 6 10.25 0.37 14.57
C ALA A 6 11.32 0.87 15.57
N GLU A 7 12.31 1.62 15.10
CA GLU A 7 13.38 2.17 15.95
C GLU A 7 12.95 3.45 16.69
N VAL A 8 11.94 4.15 16.16
CA VAL A 8 11.58 5.51 16.61
C VAL A 8 10.20 5.54 17.28
N VAL A 9 9.28 4.69 16.83
CA VAL A 9 7.91 4.63 17.35
C VAL A 9 7.86 3.72 18.57
N ARG A 10 7.51 4.28 19.74
CA ARG A 10 7.47 3.58 21.04
C ARG A 10 6.24 2.66 21.25
N GLY A 11 5.47 2.39 20.21
CA GLY A 11 4.23 1.63 20.26
C GLY A 11 3.84 1.06 18.90
N VAL A 12 2.60 0.58 18.75
CA VAL A 12 2.11 0.01 17.49
C VAL A 12 1.75 1.06 16.43
N LEU A 13 1.51 2.30 16.86
CA LEU A 13 1.19 3.45 16.00
C LEU A 13 1.95 4.68 16.49
N GLY A 14 2.39 5.51 15.55
CA GLY A 14 3.03 6.79 15.83
C GLY A 14 3.36 7.54 14.55
N THR A 15 3.85 8.77 14.73
CA THR A 15 4.25 9.65 13.63
C THR A 15 5.77 9.80 13.65
N VAL A 16 6.39 9.73 12.48
CA VAL A 16 7.78 10.13 12.25
C VAL A 16 7.81 11.44 11.46
N SER A 17 8.86 12.23 11.60
CA SER A 17 9.00 13.46 10.82
C SER A 17 9.33 13.14 9.36
N LEU A 18 9.04 14.08 8.46
CA LEU A 18 9.39 13.94 7.04
C LEU A 18 10.91 13.90 6.85
N GLU A 19 11.66 14.67 7.65
CA GLU A 19 13.13 14.67 7.63
C GLU A 19 13.70 13.31 8.05
N PHE A 20 13.07 12.63 9.02
CA PHE A 20 13.46 11.27 9.37
C PHE A 20 13.23 10.32 8.19
N LEU A 21 12.06 10.38 7.54
CA LEU A 21 11.76 9.54 6.38
C LEU A 21 12.77 9.76 5.24
N ILE A 22 13.05 11.02 4.91
CA ILE A 22 14.02 11.39 3.87
C ILE A 22 15.43 10.95 4.26
N GLY A 23 15.84 11.15 5.51
CA GLY A 23 17.17 10.77 5.99
C GLY A 23 17.37 9.25 6.12
N ALA A 24 16.31 8.50 6.41
CA ALA A 24 16.32 7.05 6.47
C ALA A 24 16.32 6.39 5.08
N ASP A 25 15.80 7.10 4.07
CA ASP A 25 15.88 6.75 2.65
C ASP A 25 15.56 5.27 2.35
N PRO A 26 14.32 4.83 2.62
CA PRO A 26 13.95 3.43 2.53
C PRO A 26 13.99 2.90 1.09
N ASP A 27 14.33 1.62 0.93
CA ASP A 27 14.35 0.95 -0.39
C ASP A 27 12.96 0.83 -1.03
N ILE A 28 11.91 0.83 -0.20
CA ILE A 28 10.51 0.69 -0.62
C ILE A 28 9.66 1.65 0.21
N TYR A 29 8.77 2.38 -0.46
CA TYR A 29 7.79 3.25 0.19
C TYR A 29 6.40 2.63 0.12
N LEU A 30 5.73 2.51 1.26
CA LEU A 30 4.37 1.98 1.35
C LEU A 30 3.44 3.05 1.93
N ALA A 31 2.46 3.47 1.14
CA ALA A 31 1.37 4.33 1.58
C ALA A 31 0.14 3.49 1.89
N THR A 32 -0.57 3.79 2.97
CA THR A 32 -1.91 3.22 3.19
C THR A 32 -2.99 4.21 2.79
N GLY A 33 -4.05 3.74 2.13
CA GLY A 33 -5.13 4.57 1.61
C GLY A 33 -6.53 4.10 1.96
N GLY A 34 -7.51 4.97 1.76
CA GLY A 34 -8.92 4.66 2.00
C GLY A 34 -9.84 5.76 1.46
N ALA A 35 -11.10 5.43 1.17
CA ALA A 35 -12.09 6.39 0.69
C ALA A 35 -12.19 7.67 1.55
N HIS A 36 -12.02 7.54 2.87
CA HIS A 36 -12.05 8.64 3.85
C HIS A 36 -10.90 9.67 3.74
N LEU A 37 -9.94 9.45 2.83
CA LEU A 37 -8.80 10.34 2.58
C LEU A 37 -8.95 11.21 1.33
N GLY A 38 -10.01 11.03 0.53
CA GLY A 38 -10.21 11.77 -0.72
C GLY A 38 -10.18 13.29 -0.54
N ASP A 39 -10.85 13.81 0.49
CA ASP A 39 -10.89 15.26 0.78
C ASP A 39 -9.58 15.80 1.38
N ARG A 40 -8.62 14.94 1.67
CA ARG A 40 -7.35 15.27 2.33
C ARG A 40 -6.13 15.10 1.43
N SER A 41 -6.34 15.01 0.12
CA SER A 41 -5.28 14.73 -0.87
C SER A 41 -4.48 13.46 -0.54
N GLY A 42 -5.11 12.50 0.14
CA GLY A 42 -4.49 11.21 0.46
C GLY A 42 -4.77 10.16 -0.61
N LEU A 43 -4.18 8.99 -0.41
CA LEU A 43 -4.41 7.82 -1.26
C LEU A 43 -5.84 7.29 -1.09
N VAL A 44 -6.56 7.16 -2.20
CA VAL A 44 -7.94 6.68 -2.25
C VAL A 44 -7.94 5.24 -2.75
N LEU A 45 -8.34 4.31 -1.89
CA LEU A 45 -8.43 2.88 -2.16
C LEU A 45 -9.67 2.29 -1.47
N GLY A 46 -10.09 1.11 -1.93
CA GLY A 46 -11.15 0.30 -1.32
C GLY A 46 -12.28 -0.04 -2.28
N SER A 47 -13.38 -0.49 -1.70
CA SER A 47 -14.64 -0.80 -2.39
C SER A 47 -15.13 0.37 -3.24
N GLU A 48 -15.63 0.05 -4.43
CA GLU A 48 -16.20 0.96 -5.42
C GLU A 48 -15.24 2.05 -5.91
N ILE A 49 -13.94 1.97 -5.57
CA ILE A 49 -12.91 2.88 -6.08
C ILE A 49 -12.38 2.34 -7.42
N PRO A 50 -12.55 3.09 -8.54
CA PRO A 50 -11.96 2.72 -9.82
C PRO A 50 -10.44 2.80 -9.81
N ALA A 51 -9.79 1.92 -10.59
CA ALA A 51 -8.33 1.88 -10.71
C ALA A 51 -7.72 3.24 -11.11
N ASP A 52 -8.34 3.95 -12.04
CA ASP A 52 -7.89 5.28 -12.47
C ASP A 52 -7.91 6.31 -11.33
N THR A 53 -8.93 6.24 -10.45
CA THR A 53 -9.03 7.10 -9.27
C THR A 53 -7.94 6.78 -8.26
N ALA A 54 -7.69 5.49 -8.01
CA ALA A 54 -6.62 5.04 -7.13
C ALA A 54 -5.25 5.48 -7.65
N ALA A 55 -4.94 5.21 -8.92
CA ALA A 55 -3.69 5.60 -9.56
C ALA A 55 -3.51 7.13 -9.58
N ALA A 56 -4.56 7.90 -9.87
CA ALA A 56 -4.49 9.37 -9.83
C ALA A 56 -4.20 9.90 -8.42
N SER A 57 -4.87 9.37 -7.39
CA SER A 57 -4.64 9.78 -6.00
C SER A 57 -3.23 9.40 -5.52
N PHE A 58 -2.72 8.25 -5.94
CA PHE A 58 -1.37 7.80 -5.62
C PHE A 58 -0.30 8.68 -6.27
N ARG A 59 -0.43 9.00 -7.56
CA ARG A 59 0.45 9.97 -8.24
C ARG A 59 0.44 11.34 -7.54
N GLY A 60 -0.74 11.79 -7.11
CA GLY A 60 -0.88 13.02 -6.33
C GLY A 60 -0.11 12.97 -5.02
N LEU A 61 -0.23 11.88 -4.26
CA LEU A 61 0.50 11.66 -3.02
C LEU A 61 2.02 11.64 -3.24
N LEU A 62 2.49 10.86 -4.21
CA LEU A 62 3.92 10.72 -4.50
C LEU A 62 4.55 12.00 -5.05
N GLY A 63 3.76 12.84 -5.74
CA GLY A 63 4.20 14.13 -6.26
C GLY A 63 4.33 15.22 -5.19
N ALA A 64 3.87 14.99 -3.96
CA ALA A 64 3.92 16.00 -2.90
C ALA A 64 5.37 16.27 -2.44
N PRO A 65 5.68 17.52 -2.01
CA PRO A 65 7.02 17.88 -1.53
C PRO A 65 7.54 16.93 -0.45
N GLY A 66 8.78 16.47 -0.63
CA GLY A 66 9.46 15.53 0.26
C GLY A 66 9.25 14.06 -0.09
N PHE A 67 8.04 13.66 -0.53
CA PHE A 67 7.81 12.31 -1.03
C PHE A 67 8.41 12.11 -2.42
N SER A 68 8.30 13.12 -3.28
CA SER A 68 8.83 13.08 -4.65
C SER A 68 10.35 12.96 -4.74
N SER A 69 11.07 13.29 -3.65
CA SER A 69 12.54 13.17 -3.56
C SER A 69 13.02 11.85 -2.96
N LEU A 70 12.12 10.94 -2.58
CA LEU A 70 12.52 9.62 -2.07
C LEU A 70 13.01 8.77 -3.24
N ARG A 71 14.16 8.09 -3.07
CA ARG A 71 14.66 7.16 -4.10
C ARG A 71 13.66 6.08 -4.44
N ALA A 72 12.96 5.53 -3.45
CA ALA A 72 11.89 4.56 -3.68
C ALA A 72 10.76 5.09 -4.57
N VAL A 73 10.51 6.41 -4.61
CA VAL A 73 9.53 7.01 -5.52
C VAL A 73 10.13 7.18 -6.92
N GLU A 74 11.34 7.70 -7.01
CA GLU A 74 12.06 7.91 -8.28
C GLU A 74 12.34 6.60 -9.04
N GLU A 75 12.66 5.53 -8.31
CA GLU A 75 12.97 4.20 -8.86
C GLU A 75 11.72 3.33 -9.08
N GLY A 76 10.52 3.88 -8.84
CA GLY A 76 9.28 3.12 -9.00
C GLY A 76 9.12 1.98 -7.98
N ARG A 77 9.66 2.13 -6.78
CA ARG A 77 9.54 1.18 -5.66
C ARG A 77 8.57 1.68 -4.58
N ALA A 78 7.57 2.43 -5.00
CA ALA A 78 6.49 2.92 -4.14
C ALA A 78 5.20 2.15 -4.44
N ALA A 79 4.51 1.70 -3.39
CA ALA A 79 3.21 1.07 -3.50
C ALA A 79 2.19 1.67 -2.53
N GLY A 80 0.93 1.59 -2.91
CA GLY A 80 -0.23 1.95 -2.11
C GLY A 80 -1.03 0.71 -1.74
N ILE A 81 -1.47 0.60 -0.49
CA ILE A 81 -2.27 -0.52 0.02
C ILE A 81 -3.51 -0.01 0.77
N TRP A 82 -4.61 -0.76 0.72
CA TRP A 82 -5.83 -0.37 1.42
C TRP A 82 -5.62 -0.48 2.94
N HIS A 83 -5.94 0.60 3.65
CA HIS A 83 -5.62 0.75 5.07
C HIS A 83 -6.23 -0.36 5.92
N LEU A 84 -7.52 -0.69 5.68
CA LEU A 84 -8.27 -1.63 6.50
C LEU A 84 -7.85 -3.10 6.35
N PHE A 85 -6.82 -3.40 5.53
CA PHE A 85 -6.14 -4.69 5.68
C PHE A 85 -5.61 -4.88 7.11
N ASN A 86 -5.25 -3.82 7.85
CA ASN A 86 -4.76 -3.96 9.22
C ASN A 86 -5.81 -4.55 10.21
N ASP A 87 -7.10 -4.39 9.92
CA ASP A 87 -8.21 -4.72 10.83
C ASP A 87 -9.20 -5.75 10.22
N THR A 88 -8.77 -6.54 9.23
CA THR A 88 -9.62 -7.54 8.57
C THR A 88 -8.92 -8.91 8.46
N PRO A 89 -9.67 -10.02 8.43
CA PRO A 89 -9.08 -11.36 8.26
C PRO A 89 -8.47 -11.57 6.86
N VAL A 90 -8.76 -10.69 5.89
CA VAL A 90 -8.24 -10.75 4.53
C VAL A 90 -6.81 -10.19 4.40
N HIS A 91 -6.20 -9.77 5.51
CA HIS A 91 -4.82 -9.26 5.57
C HIS A 91 -3.75 -10.27 5.11
N ILE A 92 -4.09 -11.55 4.96
CA ILE A 92 -3.19 -12.53 4.34
C ILE A 92 -2.80 -12.13 2.92
N ALA A 93 -3.72 -11.55 2.14
CA ALA A 93 -3.41 -11.03 0.80
C ALA A 93 -2.43 -9.85 0.87
N LEU A 94 -2.53 -8.99 1.90
CA LEU A 94 -1.52 -7.96 2.13
C LEU A 94 -0.15 -8.58 2.46
N ILE A 95 -0.09 -9.63 3.27
CA ILE A 95 1.18 -10.31 3.58
C ILE A 95 1.82 -10.87 2.30
N GLU A 96 1.03 -11.51 1.44
CA GLU A 96 1.49 -12.02 0.14
C GLU A 96 1.97 -10.90 -0.79
N TYR A 97 1.23 -9.80 -0.85
CA TYR A 97 1.61 -8.60 -1.61
C TYR A 97 2.97 -8.08 -1.15
N LEU A 98 3.15 -7.91 0.17
CA LEU A 98 4.42 -7.45 0.73
C LEU A 98 5.55 -8.44 0.47
N ALA A 99 5.31 -9.75 0.60
CA ALA A 99 6.31 -10.77 0.33
C ALA A 99 6.79 -10.69 -1.13
N ARG A 100 5.85 -10.61 -2.08
CA ARG A 100 6.14 -10.46 -3.51
C ARG A 100 6.85 -9.14 -3.83
N SER A 101 6.39 -8.01 -3.29
CA SER A 101 7.02 -6.70 -3.53
C SER A 101 8.44 -6.62 -2.96
N PHE A 102 8.72 -7.30 -1.85
CA PHE A 102 10.03 -7.28 -1.21
C PHE A 102 11.02 -8.27 -1.84
N HIS A 103 10.51 -9.40 -2.34
CA HIS A 103 11.32 -10.50 -2.85
C HIS A 103 10.68 -11.13 -4.10
N PRO A 104 10.59 -10.40 -5.21
CA PRO A 104 9.87 -10.85 -6.41
C PRO A 104 10.45 -12.16 -6.97
N ASP A 105 11.76 -12.38 -6.89
CA ASP A 105 12.41 -13.61 -7.35
C ASP A 105 12.02 -14.85 -6.53
N LEU A 106 11.67 -14.68 -5.25
CA LEU A 106 11.30 -15.77 -4.36
C LEU A 106 9.80 -16.10 -4.39
N PHE A 107 8.98 -15.12 -4.75
CA PHE A 107 7.52 -15.18 -4.66
C PHE A 107 6.84 -14.79 -5.98
N ALA A 108 7.49 -15.09 -7.11
CA ALA A 108 6.97 -14.81 -8.45
C ALA A 108 5.66 -15.56 -8.76
N ASP A 109 5.37 -16.62 -8.00
CA ASP A 109 4.17 -17.46 -8.09
C ASP A 109 3.02 -16.98 -7.20
N LEU A 110 3.25 -16.02 -6.29
CA LEU A 110 2.18 -15.46 -5.46
C LEU A 110 1.32 -14.49 -6.26
N ASP A 111 0.01 -14.72 -6.24
CA ASP A 111 -1.00 -13.78 -6.74
C ASP A 111 -1.94 -13.34 -5.60
N PRO A 112 -1.63 -12.22 -4.93
CA PRO A 112 -2.48 -11.67 -3.88
C PRO A 112 -3.90 -11.36 -4.34
N ALA A 113 -4.08 -11.00 -5.62
CA ALA A 113 -5.39 -10.68 -6.18
C ALA A 113 -6.25 -11.94 -6.30
N GLU A 114 -5.65 -13.07 -6.73
CA GLU A 114 -6.32 -14.36 -6.74
C GLU A 114 -6.66 -14.84 -5.32
N THR A 115 -5.78 -14.61 -4.33
CA THR A 115 -6.09 -14.92 -2.93
C THR A 115 -7.33 -14.14 -2.43
N LEU A 116 -7.44 -12.84 -2.76
CA LEU A 116 -8.66 -12.08 -2.46
C LEU A 116 -9.87 -12.61 -3.22
N ALA A 117 -9.73 -12.93 -4.50
CA ALA A 117 -10.82 -13.48 -5.32
C ALA A 117 -11.32 -14.83 -4.79
N GLU A 118 -10.41 -15.71 -4.33
CA GLU A 118 -10.72 -16.98 -3.67
C GLU A 118 -11.51 -16.76 -2.38
N ILE A 119 -11.08 -15.81 -1.54
CA ILE A 119 -11.76 -15.45 -0.30
C ILE A 119 -13.18 -14.94 -0.59
N ASP A 120 -13.30 -13.98 -1.51
CA ASP A 120 -14.57 -13.42 -1.96
C ASP A 120 -15.53 -14.53 -2.42
N ARG A 121 -15.06 -15.42 -3.29
CA ARG A 121 -15.86 -16.50 -3.87
C ARG A 121 -16.33 -17.53 -2.84
N ARG A 122 -15.53 -17.79 -1.79
CA ARG A 122 -15.81 -18.86 -0.83
C ARG A 122 -16.57 -18.39 0.40
N PHE A 123 -16.38 -17.15 0.82
CA PHE A 123 -16.83 -16.70 2.13
C PHE A 123 -17.76 -15.49 2.09
N LEU A 124 -17.76 -14.70 1.01
CA LEU A 124 -18.64 -13.53 0.93
C LEU A 124 -19.94 -13.87 0.20
N PRO A 125 -21.10 -13.42 0.71
CA PRO A 125 -22.38 -13.59 0.03
C PRO A 125 -22.52 -12.67 -1.19
N VAL A 126 -21.69 -11.63 -1.28
CA VAL A 126 -21.67 -10.61 -2.33
C VAL A 126 -20.22 -10.19 -2.56
N SER A 127 -19.81 -10.06 -3.83
CA SER A 127 -18.53 -9.44 -4.17
C SER A 127 -18.76 -7.96 -4.51
N VAL A 128 -17.90 -7.10 -3.96
CA VAL A 128 -17.92 -5.66 -4.20
C VAL A 128 -16.63 -5.30 -4.94
N PRO A 129 -16.71 -4.79 -6.18
CA PRO A 129 -15.52 -4.42 -6.92
C PRO A 129 -14.82 -3.25 -6.22
N GLY A 130 -13.52 -3.11 -6.44
CA GLY A 130 -12.73 -2.05 -5.85
C GLY A 130 -11.27 -2.18 -6.22
N THR A 131 -10.48 -1.24 -5.74
CA THR A 131 -9.02 -1.22 -5.93
C THR A 131 -8.37 -1.27 -4.57
N TRP A 132 -7.64 -2.36 -4.28
CA TRP A 132 -7.10 -2.66 -2.95
C TRP A 132 -5.64 -2.26 -2.78
N TRP A 133 -4.92 -2.09 -3.88
CA TRP A 133 -3.55 -1.63 -3.92
C TRP A 133 -3.27 -0.95 -5.26
N VAL A 134 -2.13 -0.27 -5.33
CA VAL A 134 -1.54 0.32 -6.54
C VAL A 134 -0.02 0.19 -6.43
N GLY A 135 0.69 -0.01 -7.53
CA GLY A 135 2.14 -0.18 -7.47
C GLY A 135 2.80 -0.33 -8.84
N PRO A 136 4.10 -0.62 -8.87
CA PRO A 136 4.88 -0.73 -10.12
C PRO A 136 4.54 -1.94 -10.99
N ASP A 137 3.87 -2.95 -10.44
CA ASP A 137 3.54 -4.21 -11.12
C ASP A 137 2.11 -4.26 -11.70
N GLU A 138 1.45 -3.10 -11.83
CA GLU A 138 0.14 -2.92 -12.51
C GLU A 138 0.26 -2.21 -13.86
#